data_AF-A0A836Q3X6-F1
#
_entry.id   AF-A0A836Q3X6-F1
#
_cell.length_a   1.000
_cell.length_b   1.000
_cell.length_c   1.000
_cell.angle_alpha   90.00
_cell.angle_beta   90.00
_cell.angle_gamma   90.00
#
_symmetry.space_group_name_H-M   'P 1'
#
loop_
_entity.id
_entity.type
_entity.pdbx_description
1 polymer ?
#
loop_
_entity_poly.entity_id
_entity_poly.type
_entity_poly.pdbx_seq_one_letter_code
_entity_poly.pdbx_strand_id
1 'polypeptide(L)'
;MKESIYNYVEKIKTGSGVTIGYQVMKDYHYFSKRYLKHVVVRATDKPYDGASGAIDIDSFGWLIHDVLCREGTFEDGSMCTNWQASKVLSDILKSEGRWFRGRSWLVATWLFGGGKARENGMY
;
A
#
# COMPACT_ATOMS: atom_id res chain seq x y z
N MET A 1 9.27 -16.51 -11.38
CA MET A 1 8.92 -15.18 -11.92
C MET A 1 8.30 -14.38 -10.80
N LYS A 2 8.71 -13.13 -10.59
CA LYS A 2 8.08 -12.26 -9.60
C LYS A 2 6.79 -11.70 -10.21
N GLU A 3 5.66 -11.85 -9.53
CA GLU A 3 4.40 -11.30 -10.02
C GLU A 3 4.47 -9.77 -10.05
N SER A 4 3.87 -9.18 -11.08
CA SER A 4 3.79 -7.74 -11.26
C SER A 4 2.48 -7.21 -10.72
N ILE A 5 2.51 -6.07 -10.03
CA ILE A 5 1.31 -5.36 -9.57
C ILE A 5 0.39 -5.01 -10.75
N TYR A 6 0.94 -4.78 -11.94
CA TYR A 6 0.18 -4.40 -13.13
C TYR A 6 -0.72 -5.52 -13.67
N ASN A 7 -0.58 -6.75 -13.15
CA ASN A 7 -1.52 -7.84 -13.42
C ASN A 7 -2.80 -7.76 -12.55
N TYR A 8 -2.78 -6.89 -11.54
CA TYR A 8 -3.85 -6.72 -10.54
C TYR A 8 -4.49 -5.33 -10.62
N VAL A 9 -3.89 -4.38 -11.34
CA VAL A 9 -4.37 -3.00 -11.40
C VAL A 9 -4.45 -2.46 -12.82
N GLU A 10 -5.43 -1.61 -13.06
CA GLU A 10 -5.55 -0.78 -14.25
C GLU A 10 -5.31 0.69 -13.89
N LYS A 11 -4.61 1.41 -14.78
CA LYS A 11 -4.36 2.85 -14.61
C LYS A 11 -5.63 3.62 -14.92
N ILE A 12 -6.08 4.42 -13.97
CA ILE A 12 -7.17 5.37 -14.21
C ILE A 12 -6.57 6.59 -14.89
N LYS A 13 -7.04 6.89 -16.10
CA LYS A 13 -6.55 8.02 -16.90
C LYS A 13 -7.64 9.08 -17.06
N THR A 14 -7.24 10.34 -17.04
CA THR A 14 -8.10 11.46 -17.47
C THR A 14 -8.32 11.41 -18.98
N GLY A 15 -9.28 12.19 -19.49
CA GLY A 15 -9.47 12.39 -20.94
C GLY A 15 -8.24 12.96 -21.66
N SER A 16 -7.30 13.58 -20.93
CA SER A 16 -6.00 14.06 -21.42
C SER A 16 -4.87 13.02 -21.33
N GLY A 17 -5.16 11.79 -20.87
CA GLY A 17 -4.19 10.69 -20.77
C GLY A 17 -3.34 10.67 -19.50
N VAL A 18 -3.58 11.59 -18.55
CA VAL A 18 -2.84 11.67 -17.27
C VAL A 18 -3.32 10.57 -16.33
N THR A 19 -2.40 9.81 -15.73
CA THR A 19 -2.75 8.79 -14.73
C THR A 19 -3.03 9.47 -13.38
N ILE A 20 -4.22 9.25 -12.83
CA ILE A 20 -4.68 9.86 -11.57
C ILE A 20 -4.83 8.85 -10.43
N GLY A 21 -4.55 7.57 -10.70
CA GLY A 21 -4.63 6.51 -9.71
C GLY A 21 -4.70 5.14 -10.38
N TYR A 22 -4.99 4.14 -9.56
CA TYR A 22 -5.06 2.74 -9.95
C TYR A 22 -6.37 2.11 -9.47
N GLN A 23 -7.04 1.39 -10.36
CA GLN A 23 -8.18 0.54 -10.02
C GLN A 23 -7.68 -0.88 -9.85
N VAL A 24 -8.03 -1.52 -8.73
CA VAL A 24 -7.71 -2.94 -8.52
C VAL A 24 -8.74 -3.79 -9.27
N MET A 25 -8.26 -4.72 -10.08
CA MET A 25 -9.07 -5.61 -10.92
C MET A 25 -9.23 -7.00 -10.30
N LYS A 26 -8.33 -7.37 -9.38
CA LYS A 26 -8.31 -8.68 -8.73
C LYS A 26 -7.97 -8.53 -7.27
N ASP A 27 -8.69 -9.30 -6.45
CA ASP A 27 -8.41 -9.36 -5.02
C ASP A 27 -6.97 -9.85 -4.78
N TYR A 28 -6.32 -9.26 -3.79
CA TYR A 28 -4.98 -9.63 -3.36
C TYR A 28 -4.92 -9.73 -1.84
N HIS A 29 -4.46 -10.87 -1.35
CA HIS A 29 -4.34 -11.16 0.07
C HIS A 29 -2.87 -11.12 0.47
N TYR A 30 -2.56 -10.27 1.43
CA TYR A 30 -1.22 -10.17 2.01
C TYR A 30 -1.24 -10.55 3.49
N PHE A 31 -0.26 -11.36 3.90
CA PHE A 31 -0.04 -11.68 5.31
C PHE A 31 1.20 -10.96 5.83
N SER A 32 1.00 -10.03 6.76
CA SER A 32 2.07 -9.33 7.46
C SER A 32 2.72 -10.26 8.50
N LYS A 33 3.87 -10.85 8.15
CA LYS A 33 4.65 -11.71 9.06
C LYS A 33 5.06 -10.99 10.34
N ARG A 34 5.25 -9.67 10.29
CA ARG A 34 5.65 -8.85 11.45
C ARG A 34 4.54 -8.77 12.50
N TYR A 35 3.30 -8.60 12.06
CA TYR A 35 2.17 -8.35 12.95
C TYR A 35 1.25 -9.57 13.09
N LEU A 36 1.47 -10.62 12.30
CA LEU A 36 0.62 -11.79 12.20
C LEU A 36 -0.83 -11.42 11.85
N LYS A 37 -0.98 -10.50 10.89
CA LYS A 37 -2.26 -9.94 10.45
C LYS A 37 -2.40 -10.00 8.94
N HIS A 38 -3.64 -10.15 8.48
CA HIS A 38 -3.98 -10.09 7.07
C HIS A 38 -4.37 -8.67 6.65
N VAL A 39 -4.06 -8.37 5.40
CA VAL A 39 -4.52 -7.18 4.68
C VAL A 39 -5.08 -7.67 3.35
N VAL A 40 -6.29 -7.23 3.02
CA VAL A 40 -6.98 -7.61 1.78
C VAL A 40 -7.18 -6.37 0.94
N VAL A 41 -6.69 -6.43 -0.28
CA VAL A 41 -7.00 -5.48 -1.35
C VAL A 41 -8.15 -6.08 -2.13
N ARG A 42 -9.28 -5.39 -2.20
CA ARG A 42 -10.46 -5.87 -2.95
C ARG A 42 -10.58 -5.14 -4.28
N ALA A 43 -11.01 -5.83 -5.33
CA ALA A 43 -11.27 -5.23 -6.64
C ALA A 43 -12.40 -4.18 -6.61
N THR A 44 -13.28 -4.25 -5.60
CA THR A 44 -14.34 -3.27 -5.38
C THR A 44 -13.87 -2.00 -4.69
N ASP A 45 -12.62 -1.95 -4.23
CA ASP A 45 -12.14 -0.82 -3.46
C ASP A 45 -12.01 0.44 -4.33
N LYS A 46 -12.25 1.60 -3.70
CA LYS A 46 -12.12 2.91 -4.34
C LYS A 46 -10.73 3.08 -5.00
N PRO A 47 -10.61 3.97 -5.99
CA PRO A 47 -9.33 4.27 -6.63
C PRO A 47 -8.21 4.41 -5.61
N TYR A 48 -7.17 3.64 -5.81
CA TYR A 48 -5.95 3.76 -5.04
C TYR A 48 -5.18 4.93 -5.62
N ASP A 49 -4.75 5.84 -4.76
CA ASP A 49 -3.76 6.85 -5.14
C ASP A 49 -2.50 6.13 -5.66
N GLY A 50 -2.23 4.97 -5.06
CA GLY A 50 -1.14 4.09 -5.42
C GLY A 50 0.17 4.76 -5.10
N ALA A 51 1.19 4.44 -5.90
CA ALA A 51 2.50 5.00 -5.76
C ALA A 51 2.57 6.45 -6.26
N SER A 52 1.70 7.37 -5.83
CA SER A 52 1.78 8.80 -6.15
C SER A 52 3.11 9.37 -5.60
N GLY A 53 4.13 9.43 -6.48
CA GLY A 53 5.53 9.72 -6.14
C GLY A 53 6.51 8.54 -6.31
N ALA A 54 5.99 7.32 -6.48
CA ALA A 54 6.71 6.07 -6.75
C ALA A 54 6.13 5.32 -7.96
N ILE A 55 5.59 6.04 -8.95
CA ILE A 55 4.89 5.50 -10.13
C ILE A 55 5.77 4.51 -10.93
N ASP A 56 7.10 4.58 -10.78
CA ASP A 56 8.08 3.68 -11.39
C ASP A 56 8.26 2.34 -10.64
N ILE A 57 7.56 2.13 -9.53
CA ILE A 57 7.81 1.01 -8.62
C ILE A 57 6.71 -0.04 -8.74
N ASP A 58 7.01 -1.09 -9.50
CA ASP A 58 6.25 -2.34 -9.48
C ASP A 58 6.39 -3.03 -8.10
N SER A 59 5.43 -2.78 -7.21
CA SER A 59 5.39 -3.32 -5.85
C SER A 59 3.97 -3.39 -5.32
N PHE A 60 3.60 -4.52 -4.72
CA PHE A 60 2.33 -4.67 -4.01
C PHE A 60 2.27 -3.83 -2.72
N GLY A 61 3.42 -3.36 -2.24
CA GLY A 61 3.52 -2.57 -1.02
C GLY A 61 2.65 -1.32 -1.05
N TRP A 62 2.48 -0.71 -2.22
CA TRP A 62 1.67 0.51 -2.39
C TRP A 62 0.18 0.26 -2.14
N LEU A 63 -0.38 -0.79 -2.74
CA LEU A 63 -1.80 -1.14 -2.53
C LEU A 63 -2.06 -1.49 -1.08
N ILE A 64 -1.16 -2.27 -0.47
CA ILE A 64 -1.29 -2.66 0.94
C ILE A 64 -1.20 -1.44 1.85
N HIS A 65 -0.25 -0.54 1.60
CA HIS A 65 -0.11 0.70 2.36
C HIS A 65 -1.36 1.56 2.27
N ASP A 66 -1.91 1.74 1.06
CA ASP A 66 -3.11 2.53 0.84
C ASP A 66 -4.33 1.93 1.55
N VAL A 67 -4.53 0.60 1.51
CA VAL A 67 -5.59 -0.06 2.27
C VAL A 67 -5.45 0.26 3.76
N LEU A 68 -4.24 0.06 4.32
CA LEU A 68 -3.99 0.31 5.74
C LEU A 68 -4.22 1.77 6.12
N CYS A 69 -3.75 2.73 5.32
CA CYS A 69 -3.99 4.15 5.55
C CYS A 69 -5.46 4.54 5.39
N ARG A 70 -6.20 3.94 4.46
CA ARG A 70 -7.61 4.25 4.20
C ARG A 70 -8.53 3.67 5.27
N GLU A 71 -8.30 2.42 5.68
CA GLU A 71 -9.16 1.73 6.64
C GLU A 71 -8.74 2.00 8.09
N GLY A 72 -7.45 2.25 8.34
CA GLY A 72 -6.90 2.35 9.69
C GLY A 72 -7.01 1.04 10.48
N THR A 73 -7.28 -0.08 9.82
CA THR A 73 -7.46 -1.38 10.49
C THR A 73 -6.87 -2.50 9.63
N PHE A 74 -6.51 -3.61 10.28
CA PHE A 74 -6.23 -4.88 9.62
C PHE A 74 -7.55 -5.59 9.28
N GLU A 75 -7.50 -6.67 8.49
CA GLU A 75 -8.70 -7.42 8.07
C GLU A 75 -9.55 -7.91 9.25
N ASP A 76 -8.92 -8.24 10.38
CA ASP A 76 -9.59 -8.70 11.60
C ASP A 76 -10.23 -7.57 12.43
N GLY A 77 -10.22 -6.33 11.92
CA GLY A 77 -10.74 -5.14 12.59
C GLY A 77 -9.81 -4.54 13.65
N SER A 78 -8.63 -5.15 13.89
CA SER A 78 -7.65 -4.58 14.82
C SER A 78 -7.08 -3.27 14.27
N MET A 79 -6.88 -2.29 15.15
CA MET A 79 -6.40 -0.96 14.74
C MET A 79 -5.00 -1.05 14.12
N CYS A 80 -4.80 -0.31 13.03
CA CYS A 80 -3.52 -0.11 12.38
C CYS A 80 -3.06 1.33 12.59
N THR A 81 -1.89 1.51 13.18
CA THR A 81 -1.25 2.83 13.30
C THR A 81 -0.48 3.18 12.03
N ASN A 82 -0.24 4.47 11.78
CA ASN A 82 0.54 4.90 10.62
C ASN A 82 1.94 4.25 10.61
N TRP A 83 2.56 4.08 11.78
CA TRP A 83 3.83 3.39 11.91
C TRP A 83 3.78 1.93 11.51
N GLN A 84 2.70 1.22 11.86
CA GLN A 84 2.49 -0.16 11.43
C GLN A 84 2.31 -0.23 9.91
N ALA A 85 1.52 0.68 9.32
CA ALA A 85 1.35 0.76 7.87
C ALA A 85 2.68 1.01 7.13
N SER A 86 3.49 1.98 7.57
CA SER A 86 4.81 2.27 6.99
C SER A 86 5.81 1.12 7.15
N LYS A 87 5.75 0.39 8.29
CA LYS A 87 6.58 -0.82 8.49
C LYS A 87 6.16 -1.96 7.57
N VAL A 88 4.87 -2.19 7.38
CA VAL A 88 4.37 -3.18 6.43
C VAL A 88 4.87 -2.88 5.01
N LEU A 89 4.76 -1.62 4.56
CA LEU A 89 5.31 -1.19 3.27
C LEU A 89 6.81 -1.47 3.16
N SER A 90 7.58 -1.11 4.19
CA SER A 90 9.03 -1.34 4.23
C SER A 90 9.40 -2.81 4.10
N ASP A 91 8.68 -3.68 4.80
CA ASP A 91 8.93 -5.11 4.80
C ASP A 91 8.60 -5.73 3.44
N ILE A 92 7.50 -5.31 2.79
CA ILE A 92 7.16 -5.74 1.43
C ILE A 92 8.25 -5.30 0.46
N LEU A 93 8.62 -4.01 0.45
CA LEU A 93 9.67 -3.49 -0.44
C LEU A 93 11.01 -4.21 -0.25
N LYS A 94 11.40 -4.54 0.98
CA LYS A 94 12.61 -5.33 1.26
C LYS A 94 12.50 -6.76 0.74
N SER A 95 11.38 -7.44 0.98
CA SER A 95 11.13 -8.79 0.47
C SER A 95 11.16 -8.86 -1.06
N GLU A 96 10.81 -7.74 -1.70
CA GLU A 96 10.86 -7.52 -3.13
C GLU A 96 12.24 -7.16 -3.69
N GLY A 97 13.28 -7.10 -2.86
CA GLY A 97 14.65 -6.73 -3.25
C GLY A 97 14.92 -5.23 -3.29
N ARG A 98 13.95 -4.38 -2.92
CA ARG A 98 14.02 -2.91 -2.98
C ARG A 98 14.48 -2.32 -1.64
N TRP A 99 15.55 -2.87 -1.06
CA TRP A 99 15.99 -2.59 0.32
C TRP A 99 16.19 -1.11 0.66
N PHE A 100 16.87 -0.36 -0.22
CA PHE A 100 17.09 1.09 -0.04
C PHE A 100 15.75 1.85 -0.04
N ARG A 101 14.90 1.54 -1.03
CA ARG A 101 13.57 2.14 -1.16
C ARG A 101 12.67 1.77 0.03
N GLY A 102 12.79 0.57 0.56
CA GLY A 102 12.06 0.14 1.76
C GLY A 102 12.40 0.99 2.98
N ARG A 103 13.64 1.48 3.11
CA ARG A 103 14.03 2.41 4.20
C ARG A 103 13.57 3.84 3.92
N SER A 104 13.80 4.36 2.72
CA SER A 104 13.41 5.73 2.38
C SER A 104 11.89 5.92 2.43
N TRP A 105 11.13 4.94 1.91
CA TRP A 105 9.67 5.02 1.90
C TRP A 105 9.04 4.76 3.26
N LEU A 106 9.68 3.99 4.15
CA LEU A 106 9.24 3.92 5.54
C LEU A 106 9.21 5.32 6.16
N VAL A 107 10.28 6.10 5.99
CA VAL A 107 10.37 7.45 6.56
C VAL A 107 9.39 8.40 5.88
N ALA A 108 9.34 8.38 4.54
CA ALA A 108 8.46 9.27 3.79
C ALA A 108 6.97 9.00 4.09
N THR A 109 6.53 7.75 4.06
CA THR A 109 5.13 7.40 4.35
C THR A 109 4.76 7.63 5.81
N TRP A 110 5.70 7.41 6.73
CA TRP A 110 5.44 7.68 8.14
C TRP A 110 5.29 9.18 8.43
N LEU A 111 6.10 10.03 7.81
CA LEU A 111 6.02 11.49 8.03
C LEU A 111 4.83 12.13 7.31
N PHE A 112 4.62 11.77 6.05
CA PHE A 112 3.70 12.48 5.13
C PHE A 112 2.45 11.68 4.73
N GLY A 113 2.41 10.38 5.02
CA GLY A 113 1.24 9.53 4.79
C GLY A 113 0.36 9.37 6.04
N GLY A 114 -0.56 8.40 5.96
CA GLY A 114 -1.19 7.81 7.13
C GLY A 114 -2.71 7.78 7.14
N GLY A 115 -3.41 8.67 6.44
CA GLY A 115 -4.89 8.66 6.41
C GLY A 115 -5.54 8.42 7.78
N LYS A 116 -6.51 7.49 7.84
CA LYS A 116 -7.13 7.05 9.10
C LYS A 116 -6.18 6.32 10.03
N ALA A 117 -5.16 5.62 9.51
CA ALA A 117 -4.15 4.99 10.37
C ALA A 117 -3.38 6.02 11.22
N ARG A 118 -3.31 7.28 10.78
CA ARG A 118 -2.73 8.38 11.55
C ARG A 118 -3.60 8.79 12.75
N GLU A 119 -4.92 8.68 12.62
CA GLU A 119 -5.88 8.96 13.70
C GLU A 119 -5.74 7.96 14.85
N ASN A 120 -5.32 6.73 14.53
CA ASN A 120 -5.04 5.67 15.50
C ASN A 120 -3.70 5.83 16.23
N GLY A 121 -2.88 6.82 15.82
CA GLY A 121 -1.59 7.10 16.41
C GLY A 121 -0.43 7.04 15.42
N MET A 122 0.66 7.71 15.81
CA MET A 122 1.92 7.71 15.07
C MET A 122 2.87 6.59 15.51
N TYR A 123 2.49 5.81 16.53
CA TYR A 123 3.27 4.73 17.14
C TYR A 123 2.34 3.63 17.66
#